data_AF-C0EPI0-F1
#
_entry.id   AF-C0EPI0-F1
#
_cell.length_a   1.000
_cell.length_b   1.000
_cell.length_c   1.000
_cell.angle_alpha   90.00
_cell.angle_beta   90.00
_cell.angle_gamma   90.00
#
_symmetry.space_group_name_H-M   'P 1'
#
loop_
_entity.id
_entity.type
_entity.pdbx_description
1 polymer ?
#
loop_
_entity_poly.entity_id
_entity_poly.type
_entity_poly.pdbx_seq_one_letter_code
_entity_poly.pdbx_strand_id
1 'polypeptide(L)'
;MSSNPKKYQDRLQDGFTLLKTSYALTGHISALGAYRDQVQIDGNDGFAPYAKLTHHIAELLTQMPQTDPEAFETAMTQIRQEFAELEQNTQAQQDHILKHQLDLIIRQLTPCYQALHRQADVEAV
;
A
#
# COMPACT_ATOMS: atom_id res chain seq x y z
N MET A 1 -32.74 12.19 -21.16
CA MET A 1 -31.47 12.08 -20.41
C MET A 1 -31.81 11.60 -19.00
N SER A 2 -31.73 10.29 -18.75
CA SER A 2 -32.02 9.72 -17.43
C SER A 2 -30.70 9.60 -16.67
N SER A 3 -30.43 10.58 -15.79
CA SER A 3 -29.34 10.52 -14.82
C SER A 3 -29.72 9.50 -13.74
N ASN A 4 -29.34 8.24 -13.93
CA ASN A 4 -29.52 7.16 -12.94
C ASN A 4 -28.62 7.42 -11.72
N PRO A 5 -29.13 7.97 -10.60
CA PRO A 5 -28.29 8.39 -9.46
C PRO A 5 -27.64 7.19 -8.76
N LYS A 6 -28.31 6.04 -8.81
CA LYS A 6 -27.85 4.78 -8.22
C LYS A 6 -26.57 4.25 -8.86
N LYS A 7 -26.33 4.51 -10.17
CA LYS A 7 -25.11 4.06 -10.87
C LYS A 7 -23.85 4.80 -10.42
N TYR A 8 -24.00 5.97 -9.79
CA TYR A 8 -22.90 6.82 -9.32
C TYR A 8 -22.71 6.80 -7.80
N GLN A 9 -23.68 6.27 -7.05
CA GLN A 9 -23.62 6.20 -5.59
C GLN A 9 -22.50 5.26 -5.12
N ASP A 10 -22.33 4.11 -5.78
CA ASP A 10 -21.24 3.17 -5.50
C ASP A 10 -19.88 3.74 -5.94
N ARG A 11 -19.83 4.48 -7.06
CA ARG A 11 -18.63 5.17 -7.55
C ARG A 11 -18.09 6.23 -6.58
N LEU A 12 -18.97 6.90 -5.84
CA LEU A 12 -18.58 7.87 -4.81
C LEU A 12 -17.85 7.18 -3.65
N GLN A 13 -18.35 6.02 -3.20
CA GLN A 13 -17.68 5.28 -2.11
C GLN A 13 -16.32 4.74 -2.53
N ASP A 14 -16.21 4.20 -3.75
CA ASP A 14 -14.93 3.72 -4.28
C ASP A 14 -13.94 4.88 -4.47
N GLY A 15 -14.41 6.03 -4.97
CA GLY A 15 -13.60 7.24 -5.10
C GLY A 15 -13.11 7.80 -3.76
N PHE A 16 -13.95 7.81 -2.72
CA PHE A 16 -13.53 8.18 -1.37
C PHE A 16 -12.56 7.17 -0.76
N THR A 17 -12.72 5.88 -1.05
CA THR A 17 -11.82 4.82 -0.62
C THR A 17 -10.44 5.00 -1.25
N LEU A 18 -10.38 5.22 -2.57
CA LEU A 18 -9.15 5.53 -3.30
C LEU A 18 -8.48 6.81 -2.78
N LEU A 19 -9.24 7.87 -2.56
CA LEU A 19 -8.73 9.13 -2.01
C LEU A 19 -8.13 8.92 -0.61
N LYS A 20 -8.85 8.21 0.27
CA LYS A 20 -8.39 7.90 1.63
C LYS A 20 -7.13 7.04 1.61
N THR A 21 -7.09 6.03 0.75
CA THR A 21 -5.91 5.19 0.55
C THR A 21 -4.73 6.00 0.03
N SER A 22 -4.94 6.89 -0.94
CA SER A 22 -3.89 7.77 -1.46
C SER A 22 -3.29 8.67 -0.38
N TYR A 23 -4.13 9.32 0.45
CA TYR A 23 -3.64 10.14 1.57
C TYR A 23 -2.92 9.32 2.64
N ALA A 24 -3.43 8.14 2.97
CA ALA A 24 -2.76 7.23 3.91
C ALA A 24 -1.38 6.80 3.38
N LEU A 25 -1.30 6.39 2.11
CA LEU A 25 -0.06 6.00 1.44
C LEU A 25 0.96 7.15 1.44
N THR A 26 0.56 8.37 1.05
CA THR A 26 1.45 9.54 1.06
C THR A 26 1.95 9.86 2.46
N GLY A 27 1.08 9.78 3.47
CA GLY A 27 1.45 10.01 4.87
C GLY A 27 2.46 8.98 5.38
N HIS A 28 2.21 7.70 5.12
CA HIS A 28 3.10 6.62 5.52
C HIS A 28 4.44 6.66 4.78
N ILE A 29 4.46 6.93 3.46
CA ILE A 29 5.69 7.12 2.67
C ILE A 29 6.51 8.29 3.19
N SER A 30 5.86 9.40 3.56
CA SER A 30 6.54 10.56 4.15
C SER A 30 7.17 10.24 5.50
N ALA A 31 6.47 9.47 6.35
CA ALA A 31 7.00 9.01 7.63
C ALA A 31 8.20 8.04 7.47
N LEU A 32 8.14 7.13 6.49
CA LEU A 32 9.26 6.26 6.11
C LEU A 32 10.49 7.08 5.66
N GLY A 33 10.27 8.13 4.87
CA GLY A 33 11.34 9.03 4.43
C GLY A 33 11.99 9.83 5.57
N ALA A 34 11.20 10.34 6.51
CA ALA A 34 11.71 11.07 7.67
C ALA A 34 12.58 10.18 8.60
N TYR A 35 12.22 8.90 8.74
CA TYR A 35 13.01 7.95 9.53
C TYR A 35 14.30 7.53 8.82
N ARG A 36 14.30 7.39 7.48
CA ARG A 36 15.53 7.16 6.70
C ARG A 36 16.57 8.24 6.98
N ASP A 37 16.15 9.50 6.98
CA ASP A 37 17.05 10.63 7.24
C ASP A 37 17.59 10.59 8.68
N GLN A 38 16.84 10.07 9.66
CA GLN A 38 17.34 9.80 11.02
C GLN A 38 18.35 8.64 11.06
N VAL A 39 18.10 7.52 10.36
CA VAL A 39 18.99 6.35 10.37
C VAL A 39 20.28 6.59 9.56
N GLN A 40 20.23 7.40 8.51
CA GLN A 40 21.44 7.82 7.76
C GLN A 40 22.39 8.65 8.62
N ILE A 41 21.89 9.40 9.60
CA ILE A 41 22.73 10.14 10.55
C ILE A 41 23.52 9.17 11.46
N ASP A 42 22.98 7.97 11.71
CA ASP A 42 23.60 6.94 12.56
C ASP A 42 24.49 5.93 11.80
N GLY A 43 24.59 6.03 10.46
CA GLY A 43 25.50 5.23 9.63
C GLY A 43 25.20 3.72 9.57
N ASN A 44 24.01 3.29 10.01
CA ASN A 44 23.62 1.88 10.06
C ASN A 44 22.80 1.48 8.82
N ASP A 45 23.04 0.27 8.30
CA ASP A 45 22.32 -0.33 7.16
C ASP A 45 20.94 -0.92 7.56
N GLY A 46 20.50 -0.65 8.80
CA GLY A 46 19.24 -1.15 9.38
C GLY A 46 17.97 -0.73 8.63
N PHE A 47 18.04 0.29 7.77
CA PHE A 47 16.92 0.71 6.93
C PHE A 47 16.77 -0.12 5.63
N ALA A 48 17.82 -0.80 5.18
CA ALA A 48 17.82 -1.57 3.93
C ALA A 48 16.63 -2.56 3.79
N PRO A 49 16.28 -3.39 4.80
CA PRO A 49 15.13 -4.28 4.69
C PRO A 49 13.79 -3.54 4.56
N TYR A 50 13.64 -2.37 5.21
CA TYR A 50 12.46 -1.52 5.08
C TYR A 50 12.35 -0.87 3.70
N ALA A 51 13.49 -0.42 3.16
CA ALA A 51 13.56 0.14 1.81
C ALA A 51 13.14 -0.89 0.75
N LYS A 52 13.61 -2.13 0.87
CA LYS A 52 13.23 -3.23 -0.02
C LYS A 52 11.72 -3.45 -0.04
N LEU A 53 11.12 -3.65 1.14
CA LEU A 53 9.67 -3.90 1.25
C LEU A 53 8.85 -2.71 0.73
N THR A 54 9.28 -1.48 1.06
CA THR A 54 8.60 -0.27 0.58
C THR A 54 8.65 -0.17 -0.95
N HIS A 55 9.77 -0.54 -1.57
CA HIS A 55 9.91 -0.55 -3.02
C HIS A 55 8.97 -1.57 -3.67
N HIS A 56 8.92 -2.79 -3.15
CA HIS A 56 8.01 -3.84 -3.63
C HIS A 56 6.53 -3.39 -3.54
N ILE A 57 6.14 -2.76 -2.43
CA ILE A 57 4.80 -2.19 -2.27
C ILE A 57 4.53 -1.09 -3.32
N ALA A 58 5.49 -0.20 -3.58
CA ALA A 58 5.35 0.87 -4.56
C ALA A 58 5.24 0.35 -6.00
N GLU A 59 6.00 -0.69 -6.35
CA GLU A 59 5.90 -1.37 -7.64
C GLU A 59 4.52 -1.99 -7.81
N LEU A 60 4.03 -2.72 -6.81
CA LEU A 60 2.68 -3.29 -6.82
C LEU A 60 1.63 -2.20 -7.01
N LEU A 61 1.70 -1.10 -6.27
CA LEU A 61 0.77 0.04 -6.41
C LEU A 61 0.79 0.66 -7.81
N THR A 62 1.96 0.72 -8.45
CA THR A 62 2.12 1.27 -9.80
C THR A 62 1.49 0.37 -10.86
N GLN A 63 1.65 -0.95 -10.71
CA GLN A 63 1.13 -1.94 -11.66
C GLN A 63 -0.32 -2.34 -11.36
N MET A 64 -0.80 -2.05 -10.14
CA MET A 64 -2.08 -2.49 -9.58
C MET A 64 -3.27 -2.37 -10.54
N PRO A 65 -3.46 -1.29 -11.32
CA PRO A 65 -4.62 -1.16 -12.21
C PRO A 65 -4.68 -2.19 -13.35
N GLN A 66 -3.56 -2.83 -13.69
CA GLN A 66 -3.45 -3.79 -14.80
C GLN A 66 -3.12 -5.21 -14.32
N THR A 67 -3.01 -5.40 -13.00
CA THR A 67 -2.64 -6.69 -12.40
C THR A 67 -3.84 -7.62 -12.33
N ASP A 68 -3.71 -8.81 -12.89
CA ASP A 68 -4.74 -9.84 -12.73
C ASP A 68 -4.84 -10.34 -11.28
N PRO A 69 -5.95 -10.98 -10.89
CA PRO A 69 -6.17 -11.39 -9.50
C PRO A 69 -5.12 -12.38 -8.96
N GLU A 70 -4.59 -13.28 -9.81
CA GLU A 70 -3.64 -14.31 -9.39
C GLU A 70 -2.25 -13.70 -9.14
N ALA A 71 -1.83 -12.79 -10.01
CA ALA A 71 -0.62 -11.99 -9.85
C ALA A 71 -0.71 -11.09 -8.60
N PHE A 72 -1.87 -10.48 -8.34
CA PHE A 72 -2.09 -9.66 -7.16
C PHE A 72 -1.99 -10.47 -5.85
N GLU A 73 -2.65 -11.64 -5.77
CA GLU A 73 -2.57 -12.51 -4.59
C GLU A 73 -1.16 -13.06 -4.36
N THR A 74 -0.43 -13.35 -5.44
CA THR A 74 0.97 -13.76 -5.38
C THR A 74 1.84 -12.65 -4.78
N ALA A 75 1.73 -11.42 -5.30
CA ALA A 75 2.47 -10.27 -4.80
C ALA A 75 2.10 -9.95 -3.34
N MET A 76 0.81 -10.02 -2.98
CA MET A 76 0.34 -9.83 -1.61
C MET A 76 0.93 -10.89 -0.65
N THR A 77 1.03 -12.14 -1.09
CA THR A 77 1.64 -13.22 -0.29
C THR A 77 3.12 -12.94 -0.04
N GLN A 78 3.85 -12.52 -1.08
CA GLN A 78 5.27 -12.16 -0.97
C GLN A 78 5.49 -10.97 -0.04
N ILE A 79 4.71 -9.88 -0.20
CA ILE A 79 4.76 -8.70 0.68
C ILE A 79 4.50 -9.07 2.14
N ARG A 80 3.53 -9.96 2.42
CA ARG A 80 3.24 -10.43 3.78
C ARG A 80 4.38 -11.27 4.37
N GLN A 81 5.03 -12.09 3.55
CA GLN A 81 6.19 -12.87 3.97
C GLN A 81 7.39 -11.96 4.29
N GLU A 82 7.72 -11.04 3.39
CA GLU A 82 8.79 -10.05 3.60
C GLU A 82 8.55 -9.20 4.85
N PHE A 83 7.30 -8.79 5.09
CA PHE A 83 6.93 -8.06 6.31
C PHE A 83 7.11 -8.91 7.57
N ALA A 84 6.69 -10.18 7.56
CA ALA A 84 6.86 -11.09 8.69
C ALA A 84 8.34 -11.37 8.99
N GLU A 85 9.18 -11.53 7.97
CA GLU A 85 10.64 -11.66 8.13
C GLU A 85 11.25 -10.40 8.74
N LEU A 86 10.80 -9.23 8.30
CA LEU A 86 11.22 -7.93 8.83
C LEU A 86 10.79 -7.75 10.30
N GLU A 87 9.61 -8.26 10.67
CA GLU A 87 9.15 -8.26 12.05
C GLU A 87 10.05 -9.09 12.98
N GLN A 88 10.49 -10.26 12.53
CA GLN A 88 11.32 -11.20 13.30
C GLN A 88 12.77 -10.73 13.48
N ASN A 89 13.35 -10.07 12.48
CA ASN A 89 14.78 -9.71 12.46
C ASN A 89 15.09 -8.37 13.15
N THR A 90 14.07 -7.66 13.63
CA THR A 90 14.23 -6.30 14.14
C THR A 90 14.13 -6.28 15.67
N GLN A 91 15.22 -5.92 16.34
CA GLN A 91 15.34 -5.93 17.80
C GLN A 91 15.13 -4.56 18.46
N ALA A 92 15.15 -3.45 17.71
CA ALA A 92 15.08 -2.11 18.29
C ALA A 92 13.63 -1.62 18.47
N GLN A 93 13.37 -1.01 19.62
CA GLN A 93 12.07 -0.42 19.97
C GLN A 93 11.71 0.78 19.07
N GLN A 94 12.70 1.43 18.45
CA GLN A 94 12.54 2.56 17.52
C GLN A 94 11.90 2.14 16.18
N ASP A 95 12.08 0.89 15.76
CA ASP A 95 11.53 0.38 14.50
C ASP A 95 10.03 0.07 14.57
N HIS A 96 9.43 0.18 15.75
CA HIS A 96 8.00 -0.08 15.95
C HIS A 96 7.12 0.88 15.13
N ILE A 97 7.56 2.14 14.96
CA ILE A 97 6.85 3.12 14.16
C ILE A 97 6.86 2.71 12.68
N LEU A 98 8.03 2.36 12.12
CA LEU A 98 8.17 1.91 10.74
C LEU A 98 7.29 0.70 10.43
N LYS A 99 7.37 -0.33 11.28
CA LYS A 99 6.57 -1.54 11.15
C LYS A 99 5.08 -1.22 11.17
N HIS A 100 4.65 -0.35 12.08
CA HIS A 100 3.27 0.05 12.17
C HIS A 100 2.79 0.79 10.90
N GLN A 101 3.61 1.70 10.35
CA GLN A 101 3.26 2.38 9.10
C GLN A 101 3.16 1.39 7.93
N LEU A 102 4.06 0.42 7.84
CA LEU A 102 4.03 -0.62 6.81
C LEU A 102 2.81 -1.53 6.93
N ASP A 103 2.45 -1.98 8.13
CA ASP A 103 1.24 -2.76 8.37
C ASP A 103 -0.01 -1.98 7.92
N LEU A 104 -0.09 -0.69 8.26
CA LEU A 104 -1.19 0.16 7.81
C LEU A 104 -1.24 0.26 6.28
N ILE A 105 -0.11 0.43 5.59
CA ILE A 105 -0.05 0.42 4.13
C ILE A 105 -0.54 -0.92 3.57
N ILE A 106 0.00 -2.04 4.06
CA ILE A 106 -0.30 -3.39 3.56
C ILE A 106 -1.80 -3.68 3.66
N ARG A 107 -2.44 -3.28 4.76
CA ARG A 107 -3.90 -3.44 4.96
C ARG A 107 -4.75 -2.65 3.97
N GLN A 108 -4.22 -1.58 3.38
CA GLN A 108 -4.96 -0.80 2.36
C GLN A 108 -4.81 -1.37 0.94
N LEU A 109 -3.86 -2.28 0.69
CA LEU A 109 -3.58 -2.77 -0.67
C LEU A 109 -4.75 -3.55 -1.26
N THR A 110 -5.36 -4.48 -0.50
CA THR A 110 -6.54 -5.24 -0.94
C THR A 110 -7.76 -4.35 -1.23
N PRO A 111 -8.20 -3.45 -0.33
CA PRO A 111 -9.34 -2.57 -0.64
C PRO A 111 -9.04 -1.62 -1.80
N CYS A 112 -7.78 -1.19 -1.98
CA CYS A 112 -7.36 -0.41 -3.15
C CYS A 112 -7.56 -1.19 -4.46
N TYR A 113 -7.04 -2.42 -4.52
CA TYR A 113 -7.17 -3.30 -5.68
C TYR A 113 -8.63 -3.55 -6.06
N GLN A 114 -9.47 -3.85 -5.07
CA GLN A 114 -10.90 -4.09 -5.26
C GLN A 114 -11.66 -2.85 -5.73
N ALA A 115 -11.27 -1.65 -5.30
CA ALA A 115 -11.87 -0.40 -5.76
C ALA A 115 -11.49 -0.10 -7.22
N LEU A 116 -10.22 -0.26 -7.58
CA LEU A 116 -9.73 -0.04 -8.95
C LEU A 116 -10.42 -0.95 -9.97
N HIS A 117 -10.53 -2.25 -9.67
CA HIS A 117 -11.10 -3.22 -10.61
C HIS A 117 -12.63 -3.16 -10.68
N ARG A 118 -13.32 -2.74 -9.61
CA ARG A 118 -14.76 -2.45 -9.68
C ARG A 118 -15.08 -1.25 -10.55
N GLN A 119 -14.18 -0.27 -10.67
CA GLN A 119 -14.35 0.84 -11.60
C GLN A 119 -14.15 0.40 -13.06
N ALA A 120 -13.17 -0.45 -13.34
CA ALA A 120 -12.85 -0.93 -14.69
C ALA A 120 -13.98 -1.78 -15.32
N ASP A 121 -14.59 -2.70 -14.56
CA ASP A 121 -15.68 -3.57 -15.04
C ASP A 121 -16.94 -2.80 -15.48
N VAL A 122 -17.15 -1.58 -14.96
CA VAL A 122 -18.35 -0.76 -15.25
C VAL A 122 -18.10 0.22 -16.42
N GLU A 123 -16.85 0.49 -16.79
CA GLU A 123 -16.52 1.27 -18.01
C GLU A 123 -16.53 0.42 -19.28
N ALA A 124 -16.45 -0.90 -19.15
CA ALA A 124 -16.54 -1.86 -20.26
C ALA A 124 -17.99 -2.21 -20.70
N VAL A 125 -19.01 -1.64 -20.05
CA VAL A 125 -20.46 -1.89 -20.27
C VAL A 125 -21.21 -0.64 -20.72
#